data_AF-A0A4U7D5C3-F1
#
_entry.id   AF-A0A4U7D5C3-F1
#
_cell.length_a   1.000
_cell.length_b   1.000
_cell.length_c   1.000
_cell.angle_alpha   90.00
_cell.angle_beta   90.00
_cell.angle_gamma   90.00
#
_symmetry.space_group_name_H-M   'P 1'
#
loop_
_entity.id
_entity.type
_entity.pdbx_description
1 polymer ?
#
loop_
_entity_poly.entity_id
_entity_poly.type
_entity_poly.pdbx_seq_one_letter_code
_entity_poly.pdbx_strand_id
1 'polypeptide(L)' 'IEHVNRFADLDPDESRELVEELTELDQIDLPTAVKITDLLPEDRTELRSVFAQERYSLDGEELDEILDVVAKYA' A
#
# COMPACT_ATOMS: atom_id res chain seq x y z
N ILE A 1 5.68 22.42 -5.60
CA ILE A 1 6.14 21.35 -6.51
C ILE A 1 7.06 20.47 -5.69
N GLU A 2 6.47 19.59 -4.90
CA GLU A 2 7.17 18.51 -4.18
C GLU A 2 6.34 17.24 -4.40
N HIS A 3 6.01 16.96 -5.66
CA HIS A 3 5.37 15.72 -6.06
C HIS A 3 6.33 14.99 -6.99
N VAL A 4 7.46 14.59 -6.43
CA VAL A 4 8.32 13.59 -7.04
C VAL A 4 8.04 12.32 -6.26
N ASN A 5 7.02 11.57 -6.69
CA ASN A 5 6.88 10.18 -6.30
C ASN A 5 8.14 9.49 -6.81
N ARG A 6 9.02 9.24 -5.85
CA ARG A 6 10.20 8.42 -5.94
C ARG A 6 9.69 7.02 -6.27
N PHE A 7 9.86 6.59 -7.51
CA PHE A 7 9.65 5.20 -7.88
C PHE A 7 10.47 4.35 -6.90
N ALA A 8 9.78 3.44 -6.21
CA ALA A 8 10.15 2.66 -5.03
C ALA A 8 11.66 2.57 -4.71
N ASP A 9 12.01 2.87 -3.44
CA ASP A 9 13.32 2.63 -2.85
C ASP A 9 13.61 1.14 -2.58
N LEU A 10 12.64 0.25 -2.79
CA LEU A 10 12.72 -1.18 -2.48
C LEU A 10 13.55 -1.97 -3.51
N ASP A 11 14.36 -2.89 -3.00
CA ASP A 11 14.97 -3.92 -3.83
C ASP A 11 13.92 -4.93 -4.34
N PRO A 12 14.22 -5.70 -5.41
CA PRO A 12 13.26 -6.62 -6.01
C PRO A 12 12.70 -7.67 -5.04
N ASP A 13 13.48 -8.08 -4.04
CA ASP A 13 13.07 -9.10 -3.08
C ASP A 13 12.13 -8.50 -2.03
N GLU A 14 12.43 -7.30 -1.51
CA GLU A 14 11.56 -6.55 -0.59
C GLU A 14 10.21 -6.22 -1.23
N SER A 15 10.22 -5.85 -2.53
CA SER A 15 8.98 -5.60 -3.28
C SER A 15 8.09 -6.84 -3.36
N ARG A 16 8.69 -8.04 -3.48
CA ARG A 16 7.92 -9.30 -3.53
C ARG A 16 7.37 -9.65 -2.14
N GLU A 17 8.19 -9.49 -1.12
CA GLU A 17 7.80 -9.76 0.27
C GLU A 17 6.65 -8.84 0.72
N LEU A 18 6.73 -7.54 0.39
CA LEU A 18 5.65 -6.59 0.67
C LEU A 18 4.36 -6.98 -0.06
N VAL A 19 4.43 -7.37 -1.34
CA VAL A 19 3.24 -7.85 -2.07
C VAL A 19 2.66 -9.09 -1.41
N GLU A 20 3.49 -10.05 -1.01
CA GLU A 20 3.05 -11.27 -0.33
C GLU A 20 2.34 -10.94 0.98
N GLU A 21 2.95 -10.16 1.88
CA GLU A 21 2.34 -9.73 3.15
C GLU A 21 1.02 -8.98 2.94
N LEU A 22 0.98 -8.06 1.97
CA LEU A 22 -0.23 -7.30 1.68
C LEU A 22 -1.36 -8.21 1.22
N THR A 23 -1.08 -9.23 0.41
CA THR A 23 -2.11 -10.19 -0.06
C THR A 23 -2.60 -11.16 1.02
N GLU A 24 -1.99 -11.20 2.20
CA GLU A 24 -2.52 -11.95 3.35
C GLU A 24 -3.69 -11.22 4.04
N LEU A 25 -3.84 -9.91 3.81
CA LEU A 25 -4.96 -9.12 4.33
C LEU A 25 -6.22 -9.36 3.50
N ASP A 26 -7.33 -9.70 4.15
CA ASP A 26 -8.60 -10.05 3.48
C ASP A 26 -9.13 -8.94 2.54
N GLN A 27 -8.82 -7.68 2.85
CA GLN A 27 -9.21 -6.50 2.06
C GLN A 27 -8.32 -6.23 0.83
N ILE A 28 -7.22 -6.96 0.63
CA ILE A 28 -6.25 -6.65 -0.41
C ILE A 28 -6.18 -7.77 -1.46
N ASP A 29 -6.52 -7.41 -2.69
CA ASP A 29 -6.23 -8.27 -3.84
C ASP A 29 -4.83 -7.99 -4.42
N LEU A 30 -4.30 -8.95 -5.18
CA LEU A 30 -2.98 -8.83 -5.79
C LEU A 30 -2.79 -7.54 -6.61
N PRO A 31 -3.75 -7.12 -7.48
CA PRO A 31 -3.66 -5.84 -8.18
C PRO A 31 -3.50 -4.62 -7.25
N THR A 32 -4.16 -4.63 -6.10
CA THR A 32 -4.06 -3.55 -5.11
C THR A 32 -2.75 -3.62 -4.34
N ALA A 33 -2.31 -4.81 -3.91
CA ALA A 33 -1.01 -5.01 -3.27
C ALA A 33 0.16 -4.47 -4.13
N VAL A 34 0.13 -4.76 -5.44
CA VAL A 34 1.13 -4.25 -6.38
C VAL A 34 1.10 -2.73 -6.45
N LYS A 35 -0.10 -2.10 -6.53
CA LYS A 35 -0.21 -0.63 -6.54
C LYS A 35 0.29 0.00 -5.24
N ILE A 36 -0.03 -0.60 -4.08
CA ILE A 36 0.44 -0.11 -2.78
C ILE A 36 1.98 -0.19 -2.74
N THR A 37 2.56 -1.30 -3.19
CA THR A 37 4.01 -1.50 -3.26
C THR A 37 4.69 -0.48 -4.19
N ASP A 38 4.08 -0.19 -5.34
CA ASP A 38 4.61 0.80 -6.29
C ASP A 38 4.53 2.25 -5.76
N LEU A 39 3.57 2.53 -4.87
CA LEU A 39 3.26 3.88 -4.39
C LEU A 39 3.81 4.18 -2.99
N LEU A 40 4.04 3.15 -2.16
CA LEU A 40 4.49 3.24 -0.77
C LEU A 40 3.78 4.35 0.04
N PRO A 41 2.45 4.27 0.18
CA PRO A 41 1.69 5.33 0.86
C PRO A 41 2.15 5.50 2.31
N GLU A 42 2.41 6.74 2.70
CA GLU A 42 2.92 7.08 4.05
C GLU A 42 1.78 7.47 5.01
N ASP A 43 0.60 7.78 4.47
CA ASP A 43 -0.57 8.15 5.27
C ASP A 43 -1.91 7.67 4.68
N ARG A 44 -2.96 7.72 5.50
CA ARG A 44 -4.30 7.21 5.16
C ARG A 44 -4.90 7.91 3.94
N THR A 45 -4.55 9.16 3.67
CA THR A 45 -5.04 9.93 2.53
C THR A 45 -4.47 9.38 1.22
N GLU A 46 -3.19 9.06 1.22
CA GLU A 46 -2.51 8.43 0.09
C GLU A 46 -3.05 7.02 -0.13
N LEU A 47 -3.14 6.23 0.95
CA LEU A 47 -3.67 4.87 0.87
C LEU A 47 -5.11 4.85 0.34
N ARG A 48 -5.98 5.76 0.82
CA ARG A 48 -7.35 5.90 0.31
C ARG A 48 -7.43 6.20 -1.18
N SER A 49 -6.42 6.87 -1.74
CA SER A 49 -6.38 7.17 -3.17
C SER A 49 -6.19 5.90 -4.01
N VAL A 50 -5.56 4.85 -3.46
CA VAL A 50 -5.43 3.53 -4.11
C VAL A 50 -6.79 2.85 -4.26
N PHE A 51 -7.66 2.99 -3.25
CA PHE A 51 -8.99 2.40 -3.19
C PHE A 51 -10.10 3.29 -3.79
N ALA A 52 -9.77 4.42 -4.40
CA ALA A 52 -10.77 5.41 -4.85
C ALA A 52 -11.79 4.87 -5.88
N GLN A 53 -11.50 3.73 -6.52
CA GLN A 53 -12.40 3.05 -7.46
C GLN A 53 -13.21 1.89 -6.83
N GLU A 54 -12.87 1.48 -5.61
CA GLU A 54 -13.45 0.32 -4.94
C GLU A 54 -14.81 0.68 -4.33
N ARG A 55 -15.77 -0.25 -4.37
CA ARG A 55 -17.11 -0.03 -3.77
C ARG A 55 -17.12 -0.14 -2.24
N TYR A 56 -15.97 -0.44 -1.63
CA TYR A 56 -15.79 -0.57 -0.20
C TYR A 56 -15.00 0.63 0.33
N SER A 57 -15.49 1.20 1.42
CA SER A 57 -14.73 2.18 2.20
C SER A 57 -14.05 1.44 3.33
N LEU A 58 -12.73 1.36 3.30
CA LEU A 58 -11.96 0.90 4.46
C LEU A 58 -12.19 1.86 5.62
N ASP A 59 -12.37 1.30 6.81
CA ASP A 59 -12.41 2.05 8.04
C ASP A 59 -11.00 2.44 8.52
N GLY A 60 -10.93 3.20 9.61
CA GLY A 60 -9.66 3.75 10.08
C GLY A 60 -8.68 2.69 10.57
N GLU A 61 -9.19 1.59 11.13
CA GLU A 61 -8.37 0.51 11.69
C GLU A 61 -7.81 -0.35 10.56
N GLU A 62 -8.62 -0.66 9.55
CA GLU A 62 -8.17 -1.38 8.35
C GLU A 62 -7.08 -0.60 7.58
N LEU A 63 -7.21 0.73 7.48
CA LEU A 63 -6.20 1.57 6.85
C LEU A 63 -4.89 1.59 7.65
N ASP A 64 -4.97 1.60 8.98
CA ASP A 64 -3.78 1.57 9.84
C ASP A 64 -3.07 0.23 9.72
N GLU A 65 -3.79 -0.89 9.70
CA GLU A 65 -3.22 -2.23 9.53
C GLU A 65 -2.40 -2.34 8.25
N ILE A 66 -2.90 -1.80 7.14
CA ILE A 66 -2.18 -1.79 5.86
C ILE A 66 -0.94 -0.89 5.95
N LEU A 67 -1.06 0.30 6.55
CA LEU A 67 0.08 1.22 6.71
C LEU A 67 1.16 0.64 7.62
N ASP A 68 0.79 -0.12 8.65
CA ASP A 68 1.72 -0.82 9.54
C ASP A 68 2.55 -1.87 8.78
N VAL A 69 1.97 -2.53 7.78
CA VAL A 69 2.70 -3.44 6.88
C VAL A 69 3.67 -2.65 5.99
N VAL A 70 3.18 -1.61 5.31
CA VAL A 70 4.00 -0.78 4.40
C VAL A 70 5.19 -0.15 5.15
N ALA A 71 4.98 0.33 6.38
CA ALA A 71 6.00 0.98 7.19
C ALA A 71 7.17 0.05 7.59
N LYS A 72 7.05 -1.28 7.47
CA LYS A 72 8.17 -2.21 7.68
C LYS A 72 9.23 -2.11 6.58
N TYR A 73 8.86 -1.58 5.42
CA TYR A 73 9.66 -1.55 4.19
C TYR A 73 10.08 -0.12 3.79
N ALA A 74 9.56 0.92 4.44
CA ALA A 74 9.83 2.34 4.14
C ALA A 74 11.01 2.93 4.93
#